data_AF-A0A024QIV3-F1
#
_entry.id   AF-A0A024QIV3-F1
#
_cell.length_a   1.000
_cell.length_b   1.000
_cell.length_c   1.000
_cell.angle_alpha   90.00
_cell.angle_beta   90.00
_cell.angle_gamma   90.00
#
_symmetry.space_group_name_H-M   'P 1'
#
loop_
_entity.id
_entity.type
_entity.pdbx_description
1 polymer ?
#
loop_
_entity_poly.entity_id
_entity_poly.type
_entity_poly.pdbx_seq_one_letter_code
_entity_poly.pdbx_strand_id
1 'polypeptide(L)'
;MLLRMNRIESSVLLLQMAISRKNVRNTFKRNYNKVESKELLSSFDEVKEVLEIEIEQTEEDQGEVLRDYHFNIKEIKMISSYLENYVPMLQNTAEQSGNMLEEDKQLINTLYCIRDRTKGLLDVVHA
;
A
#
# COMPACT_ATOMS: atom_id res chain seq x y z
N MET A 1 -3.44 7.08 -13.38
CA MET A 1 -2.64 7.84 -12.40
C MET A 1 -1.31 7.15 -12.26
N LEU A 2 -0.23 7.92 -12.11
CA LEU A 2 1.12 7.38 -12.13
C LEU A 2 1.73 7.45 -10.73
N LEU A 3 2.00 6.29 -10.13
CA LEU A 3 2.65 6.17 -8.83
C LEU A 3 4.08 5.66 -9.05
N ARG A 4 5.06 6.50 -8.74
CA ARG A 4 6.48 6.13 -8.85
C ARG A 4 6.95 5.46 -7.58
N MET A 5 7.49 4.24 -7.67
CA MET A 5 8.06 3.52 -6.52
C MET A 5 9.34 2.80 -6.92
N ASN A 6 10.30 2.71 -6.00
CA ASN A 6 11.45 1.82 -6.17
C ASN A 6 11.09 0.38 -5.76
N ARG A 7 12.00 -0.57 -6.01
CA ARG A 7 11.77 -2.00 -5.70
C ARG A 7 11.48 -2.23 -4.22
N ILE A 8 12.18 -1.53 -3.32
CA ILE A 8 12.01 -1.66 -1.87
C ILE A 8 10.59 -1.25 -1.47
N GLU A 9 10.15 -0.08 -1.92
CA GLU A 9 8.82 0.46 -1.64
C GLU A 9 7.72 -0.48 -2.13
N SER A 10 7.82 -0.95 -3.38
CA SER A 10 6.87 -1.90 -3.96
C SER A 10 6.85 -3.22 -3.21
N SER A 11 8.02 -3.74 -2.80
CA SER A 11 8.15 -5.00 -2.07
C SER A 11 7.55 -4.89 -0.66
N VAL A 12 7.80 -3.77 0.02
CA VAL A 12 7.22 -3.48 1.33
C VAL A 12 5.70 -3.40 1.22
N LEU A 13 5.16 -2.65 0.24
CA LEU A 13 3.72 -2.55 0.03
C LEU A 13 3.11 -3.93 -0.26
N LEU A 14 3.70 -4.69 -1.17
CA LEU A 14 3.24 -6.03 -1.53
C LEU A 14 3.22 -6.96 -0.31
N LEU A 15 4.31 -7.01 0.45
CA LEU A 15 4.41 -7.85 1.65
C LEU A 15 3.29 -7.53 2.64
N GLN A 16 3.07 -6.24 2.93
CA GLN A 16 2.03 -5.82 3.85
C GLN A 16 0.63 -6.15 3.33
N MET A 17 0.39 -5.99 2.03
CA MET A 17 -0.87 -6.38 1.41
C MET A 17 -1.11 -7.90 1.49
N ALA A 18 -0.08 -8.71 1.27
CA ALA A 18 -0.16 -10.16 1.34
C ALA A 18 -0.53 -10.66 2.74
N ILE A 19 0.12 -10.14 3.78
CA ILE A 19 -0.14 -10.59 5.17
C ILE A 19 -1.45 -10.04 5.74
N SER A 20 -1.89 -8.85 5.30
CA SER A 20 -3.05 -8.17 5.87
C SER A 20 -4.37 -8.47 5.17
N ARG A 21 -4.36 -9.25 4.08
CA ARG A 21 -5.52 -9.53 3.21
C ARG A 21 -6.80 -9.90 3.95
N LYS A 22 -6.72 -10.77 4.96
CA LYS A 22 -7.86 -11.21 5.79
C LYS A 22 -8.42 -10.07 6.64
N ASN A 23 -7.53 -9.27 7.23
CA ASN A 23 -7.90 -8.14 8.08
C ASN A 23 -8.54 -7.04 7.23
N VAL A 24 -7.93 -6.71 6.09
CA VAL A 24 -8.46 -5.73 5.12
C VAL A 24 -9.86 -6.11 4.67
N ARG A 25 -10.11 -7.38 4.33
CA ARG A 25 -11.45 -7.86 3.97
C ARG A 25 -12.49 -7.58 5.05
N ASN A 26 -12.14 -7.80 6.32
CA ASN A 26 -13.06 -7.57 7.44
C ASN A 26 -13.28 -6.08 7.67
N THR A 27 -12.23 -5.27 7.58
CA THR A 27 -12.30 -3.80 7.66
C THR A 27 -13.21 -3.23 6.57
N PHE A 28 -13.04 -3.66 5.32
CA PHE A 28 -13.87 -3.19 4.21
C PHE A 28 -15.35 -3.57 4.39
N LYS A 29 -15.63 -4.80 4.81
CA LYS A 29 -17.02 -5.24 5.08
C LYS A 29 -17.69 -4.49 6.22
N ARG A 30 -16.92 -4.01 7.21
CA ARG A 30 -17.44 -3.30 8.37
C ARG A 30 -17.72 -1.83 8.07
N ASN A 31 -16.91 -1.21 7.22
CA ASN A 31 -16.91 0.24 7.00
C ASN A 31 -17.64 0.67 5.72
N TYR A 32 -17.89 -0.24 4.78
CA TYR A 32 -18.49 0.06 3.48
C TYR A 32 -19.70 -0.83 3.20
N ASN A 33 -20.56 -0.39 2.27
CA ASN A 33 -21.68 -1.22 1.85
C ASN A 33 -21.19 -2.45 1.05
N LYS A 34 -22.09 -3.42 0.81
CA LYS A 34 -21.73 -4.70 0.16
C LYS A 34 -21.11 -4.53 -1.23
N VAL A 35 -21.53 -3.52 -2.00
CA VAL A 35 -21.03 -3.28 -3.35
C VAL A 35 -19.65 -2.64 -3.28
N GLU A 36 -19.53 -1.54 -2.53
CA GLU A 36 -18.26 -0.83 -2.31
C GLU A 36 -17.19 -1.74 -1.71
N SER A 37 -17.55 -2.54 -0.70
CA SER A 37 -16.62 -3.49 -0.08
C SER A 37 -16.11 -4.53 -1.06
N LYS A 38 -16.89 -4.93 -2.07
CA LYS A 38 -16.42 -5.86 -3.11
C LYS A 38 -15.50 -5.16 -4.11
N GLU A 39 -15.86 -3.95 -4.54
CA GLU A 39 -15.03 -3.17 -5.46
C GLU A 39 -13.66 -2.86 -4.87
N LEU A 40 -13.61 -2.36 -3.62
CA LEU A 40 -12.35 -2.11 -2.91
C LEU A 40 -11.49 -3.37 -2.76
N LEU A 41 -12.14 -4.52 -2.58
CA LEU A 41 -11.44 -5.78 -2.45
C LEU A 41 -10.87 -6.27 -3.78
N SER A 42 -11.59 -6.06 -4.88
CA SER A 42 -11.10 -6.33 -6.24
C SER A 42 -9.88 -5.47 -6.52
N SER A 43 -9.96 -4.15 -6.30
CA SER A 43 -8.83 -3.25 -6.51
C SER A 43 -7.64 -3.60 -5.60
N PHE A 44 -7.88 -4.08 -4.38
CA PHE A 44 -6.81 -4.58 -3.52
C PHE A 44 -6.08 -5.77 -4.13
N ASP A 45 -6.82 -6.74 -4.68
CA ASP A 45 -6.23 -7.92 -5.33
C ASP A 45 -5.52 -7.54 -6.64
N GLU A 46 -6.10 -6.65 -7.44
CA GLU A 46 -5.52 -6.14 -8.70
C GLU A 46 -4.19 -5.39 -8.45
N VAL A 47 -4.15 -4.50 -7.46
CA VAL A 47 -2.90 -3.80 -7.10
C VAL A 47 -1.83 -4.78 -6.64
N LYS A 48 -2.22 -5.78 -5.84
CA LYS A 48 -1.31 -6.83 -5.37
C LYS A 48 -0.69 -7.59 -6.56
N GLU A 49 -1.52 -8.01 -7.51
CA GLU A 49 -1.08 -8.73 -8.71
C GLU A 49 -0.13 -7.88 -9.57
N VAL A 50 -0.42 -6.59 -9.77
CA VAL A 50 0.48 -5.67 -10.50
C VAL A 50 1.84 -5.56 -9.81
N LEU A 51 1.85 -5.44 -8.47
CA LEU A 51 3.11 -5.39 -7.72
C LEU A 51 3.90 -6.69 -7.82
N GLU A 52 3.23 -7.85 -7.77
CA GLU A 52 3.85 -9.18 -7.92
C GLU A 52 4.54 -9.30 -9.28
N ILE A 53 3.81 -9.01 -10.35
CA ILE A 53 4.34 -9.09 -11.73
C ILE A 53 5.56 -8.18 -11.90
N GLU A 54 5.47 -6.93 -11.44
CA GLU A 54 6.57 -5.97 -11.61
C GLU A 54 7.82 -6.36 -10.82
N ILE A 55 7.66 -6.88 -9.60
CA ILE A 55 8.79 -7.31 -8.77
C ILE A 55 9.46 -8.56 -9.37
N GLU A 56 8.69 -9.51 -9.90
CA GLU A 56 9.22 -10.71 -10.57
C GLU A 56 9.96 -10.38 -11.87
N GLN A 57 9.54 -9.33 -12.57
CA GLN A 57 10.18 -8.86 -13.81
C GLN A 57 11.38 -7.93 -13.57
N THR A 58 11.68 -7.59 -12.32
CA THR A 58 12.80 -6.69 -11.97
C THR A 58 14.04 -7.49 -11.56
N GLU A 59 15.15 -7.31 -12.29
CA GLU A 59 16.46 -7.85 -11.91
C GLU A 59 16.91 -7.34 -10.53
N GLU A 60 17.61 -8.20 -9.77
CA GLU A 60 17.83 -7.94 -8.35
C GLU A 60 18.65 -6.68 -8.05
N ASP A 61 19.51 -6.26 -8.99
CA ASP A 61 20.47 -5.17 -8.84
C ASP A 61 19.90 -3.76 -9.07
N GLN A 62 18.60 -3.61 -9.36
CA GLN A 62 17.96 -2.30 -9.65
C GLN A 62 17.21 -1.68 -8.45
N GLY A 63 17.64 -1.98 -7.21
CA GLY A 63 16.89 -1.65 -5.98
C GLY A 63 16.46 -0.17 -5.83
N GLU A 64 17.25 0.77 -6.34
CA GLU A 64 17.01 2.22 -6.22
C GLU A 64 16.29 2.85 -7.44
N VAL A 65 16.14 2.11 -8.55
CA VAL A 65 15.51 2.66 -9.76
C VAL A 65 14.01 2.82 -9.52
N LEU A 66 13.52 4.05 -9.72
CA LEU A 66 12.08 4.33 -9.68
C LEU A 66 11.38 3.76 -10.91
N ARG A 67 10.28 3.05 -10.69
CA ARG A 67 9.39 2.51 -11.72
C ARG A 67 8.04 3.20 -11.69
N ASP A 68 7.45 3.32 -12.87
CA ASP A 68 6.15 3.96 -13.08
C ASP A 68 5.04 2.91 -13.00
N TYR A 69 4.25 2.93 -11.92
CA TYR A 69 3.05 2.10 -11.78
C TYR A 69 1.83 2.85 -12.29
N HIS A 70 1.14 2.26 -13.26
CA HIS A 70 -0.07 2.84 -13.86
C HIS A 70 -1.32 2.31 -13.18
N PHE A 71 -1.83 3.07 -12.21
CA PHE A 71 -3.06 2.73 -11.48
C PHE A 71 -4.22 3.65 -11.85
N ASN A 72 -5.43 3.11 -11.91
CA ASN A 72 -6.65 3.89 -12.04
C ASN A 72 -6.97 4.63 -10.72
N ILE A 73 -7.94 5.56 -10.76
CA ILE A 73 -8.29 6.36 -9.57
C ILE A 73 -8.83 5.51 -8.42
N LYS A 74 -9.54 4.40 -8.70
CA LYS A 74 -10.08 3.51 -7.65
C LYS A 74 -8.95 2.79 -6.93
N GLU A 75 -7.94 2.34 -7.66
CA GLU A 75 -6.74 1.68 -7.12
C GLU A 75 -5.92 2.65 -6.26
N ILE A 76 -5.68 3.89 -6.72
CA ILE A 76 -4.98 4.90 -5.89
C ILE A 76 -5.78 5.21 -4.61
N LYS A 77 -7.11 5.38 -4.72
CA LYS A 77 -7.98 5.57 -3.55
C LYS A 77 -7.92 4.39 -2.59
N MET A 78 -7.90 3.17 -3.12
CA MET A 78 -7.78 1.95 -2.33
C MET A 78 -6.45 1.90 -1.60
N ILE A 79 -5.31 2.14 -2.28
CA ILE A 79 -3.98 2.16 -1.65
C ILE A 79 -3.92 3.22 -0.55
N SER A 80 -4.37 4.45 -0.84
CA SER A 80 -4.37 5.55 0.12
C SER A 80 -5.21 5.20 1.35
N SER A 81 -6.45 4.73 1.14
CA SER A 81 -7.37 4.32 2.23
C SER A 81 -6.82 3.15 3.03
N TYR A 82 -6.20 2.17 2.38
CA TYR A 82 -5.57 1.05 3.04
C TYR A 82 -4.44 1.52 3.96
N LEU A 83 -3.52 2.35 3.46
CA LEU A 83 -2.37 2.83 4.23
C LEU A 83 -2.77 3.80 5.34
N GLU A 84 -3.79 4.64 5.13
CA GLU A 84 -4.33 5.53 6.17
C GLU A 84 -4.84 4.76 7.40
N ASN A 85 -5.47 3.60 7.17
CA ASN A 85 -5.99 2.79 8.26
C ASN A 85 -4.94 1.83 8.82
N TYR A 86 -4.11 1.24 7.96
CA TYR A 86 -3.21 0.17 8.33
C TYR A 86 -1.94 0.67 9.04
N VAL A 87 -1.29 1.71 8.52
CA VAL A 87 0.01 2.15 9.03
C VAL A 87 -0.05 2.63 10.48
N PRO A 88 -1.07 3.40 10.93
CA PRO A 88 -1.19 3.77 12.34
C PRO A 88 -1.41 2.56 13.27
N MET A 89 -2.15 1.54 12.81
CA MET A 89 -2.34 0.30 13.58
C MET A 89 -1.03 -0.47 13.71
N LEU A 90 -0.25 -0.56 12.63
CA LEU A 90 1.05 -1.20 12.63
C LEU A 90 2.02 -0.48 13.56
N GLN A 91 2.09 0.85 13.49
CA GLN A 91 2.92 1.68 14.36
C GLN A 91 2.57 1.49 15.84
N ASN A 92 1.28 1.56 16.20
CA ASN A 92 0.85 1.36 17.59
C ASN A 92 1.21 -0.06 18.09
N THR A 93 1.07 -1.07 17.23
CA THR A 93 1.47 -2.45 17.57
C THR A 93 2.98 -2.55 17.82
N ALA A 94 3.79 -1.92 16.98
CA ALA A 94 5.23 -1.90 17.14
C ALA A 94 5.66 -1.14 18.42
N GLU A 95 5.04 0.00 18.71
CA GLU A 95 5.28 0.78 19.93
C GLU A 95 4.90 0.00 21.20
N GLN A 96 3.78 -0.73 21.18
CA GLN A 96 3.33 -1.57 22.31
C GLN A 96 4.27 -2.74 22.61
N SER A 97 5.04 -3.21 21.62
CA SER A 97 6.03 -4.27 21.82
C SER A 97 7.22 -3.83 22.69
N GLY A 98 7.40 -2.52 22.88
CA GLY A 98 8.44 -1.92 23.73
C GLY A 98 9.84 -1.94 23.13
N ASN A 99 10.08 -2.65 22.02
CA ASN A 99 11.37 -2.77 21.34
C ASN A 99 11.19 -2.63 19.83
N MET A 100 10.89 -1.41 19.38
CA MET A 100 10.80 -1.11 17.95
C MET A 100 12.22 -1.08 17.36
N LEU A 101 12.52 -2.02 16.47
CA LEU A 101 13.81 -2.08 15.79
C LEU A 101 13.91 -0.94 14.76
N GLU A 102 15.13 -0.66 14.31
CA GLU A 102 15.34 0.41 13.32
C GLU A 102 14.71 0.02 11.97
N GLU A 103 14.74 -1.27 11.64
CA GLU A 103 14.08 -1.86 10.48
C GLU A 103 12.56 -1.65 10.52
N ASP A 104 11.93 -1.76 11.68
CA ASP A 104 10.48 -1.52 11.83
C ASP A 104 10.14 -0.04 11.54
N LYS A 105 10.97 0.89 12.02
CA LYS A 105 10.81 2.32 11.74
C LYS A 105 10.99 2.62 10.26
N GLN A 106 12.00 2.04 9.62
CA GLN A 106 12.24 2.20 8.18
C GLN A 106 11.06 1.67 7.36
N LEU A 107 10.52 0.51 7.72
CA LEU A 107 9.35 -0.07 7.08
C LEU A 107 8.12 0.84 7.22
N ILE A 108 7.82 1.33 8.43
CA ILE A 108 6.67 2.22 8.67
C ILE A 108 6.84 3.55 7.94
N ASN A 109 8.04 4.14 7.95
CA ASN A 109 8.34 5.34 7.19
C ASN A 109 8.14 5.13 5.68
N THR A 110 8.57 3.98 5.15
CA THR A 110 8.36 3.62 3.75
C THR A 110 6.87 3.61 3.40
N LEU A 111 6.04 2.99 4.25
CA LEU A 111 4.59 2.97 4.05
C LEU A 111 3.96 4.37 4.14
N TYR A 112 4.45 5.23 5.04
CA TYR A 112 4.01 6.63 5.10
C TYR A 112 4.38 7.43 3.85
N CYS A 113 5.58 7.26 3.31
CA CYS A 113 5.99 7.89 2.05
C CYS A 113 5.08 7.47 0.87
N ILE A 114 4.69 6.21 0.80
CA ILE A 114 3.74 5.72 -0.22
C ILE A 114 2.35 6.33 0.01
N ARG A 115 1.89 6.38 1.26
CA ARG A 115 0.62 7.02 1.64
C ARG A 115 0.58 8.48 1.18
N ASP A 116 1.63 9.24 1.47
CA ASP A 116 1.66 10.68 1.18
C ASP A 116 1.72 10.94 -0.33
N ARG A 117 2.46 10.12 -1.09
CA ARG A 117 2.44 10.16 -2.56
C ARG A 117 1.05 9.84 -3.13
N THR A 118 0.38 8.82 -2.61
CA THR A 118 -0.98 8.47 -3.07
C THR A 118 -2.02 9.52 -2.72
N LYS A 119 -1.90 10.19 -1.57
CA LYS A 119 -2.73 11.36 -1.21
C LYS A 119 -2.51 12.53 -2.16
N GLY A 120 -1.25 12.92 -2.38
CA GLY A 120 -0.92 14.02 -3.28
C GLY A 120 -1.42 13.79 -4.71
N LEU A 121 -1.40 12.53 -5.18
CA LEU A 121 -2.02 12.16 -6.46
C LEU A 121 -3.53 12.43 -6.49
N LEU A 122 -4.26 12.14 -5.40
CA LEU A 122 -5.70 12.37 -5.31
C LEU A 122 -6.06 13.85 -5.19
N ASP A 123 -5.25 14.63 -4.47
CA ASP A 123 -5.46 16.07 -4.30
C ASP A 123 -5.38 16.81 -5.65
N VAL A 124 -4.50 16.37 -6.56
CA VAL A 124 -4.38 16.92 -7.92
C VAL A 124 -5.64 16.67 -8.77
N VAL A 125 -6.44 15.65 -8.46
CA VAL A 125 -7.69 15.35 -9.19
C VAL A 125 -8.86 16.21 -8.68
N HIS A 126 -8.73 16.77 -7.47
CA HIS A 126 -9.74 17.61 -6.84
C HIS A 126 -9.47 19.12 -6.98
N ALA A 127 -8.35 19.51 -7.58
CA ALA A 127 -7.97 20.88 -7.94
C ALA A 127 -8.39 21.23 -9.38
#